data_AF-A0A4U1EZJ6-F1
#
_entry.id   AF-A0A4U1EZJ6-F1
#
_cell.length_a   1.000
_cell.length_b   1.000
_cell.length_c   1.000
_cell.angle_alpha   90.00
_cell.angle_beta   90.00
_cell.angle_gamma   90.00
#
_symmetry.space_group_name_H-M   'P 1'
#
loop_
_entity.id
_entity.type
_entity.pdbx_description
1 polymer ?
#
loop_
_entity_poly.entity_id
_entity_poly.type
_entity_poly.pdbx_seq_one_letter_code
_entity_poly.pdbx_strand_id
1 'polypeptide(L)'
;LAIVTKYITKGWKEVHEMYKEKALSVETEKLLKYLEAVEKVKRTKDELEVIHLIEEHRLVREHLLTNHLKSKEVWKALLQEMPLTALLRNLGKMTANSVLEPGNSEVSLVCEKLCNERLLKKARIHPFHVLIALETYKTGHGLRGKLKWRPDEEILQALDAAFYKTFKTVEPAGKRFLLAIDVSASMNQRVLGSVLNASTVAAAMCMIPAGGTDCSLPMIWARNTNTAADVFIVFTDNETFAGHVHPAVALREYRKNMDIPAKLIVCGMTSNGFTIADPDDRGMLDMCGFDTGALDVIRSFTLDMI
;
A
#
# COMPACT_ATOMS: atom_id res chain seq x y z
N LEU A 1 2.37 18.41 25.91
CA LEU A 1 3.72 17.85 25.63
C LEU A 1 4.44 17.33 26.88
N ALA A 2 4.72 18.16 27.90
CA ALA A 2 5.63 17.82 29.02
C ALA A 2 5.42 16.44 29.68
N ILE A 3 4.17 15.99 29.85
CA ILE A 3 3.83 14.67 30.41
C ILE A 3 4.30 13.53 29.50
N VAL A 4 4.11 13.64 28.19
CA VAL A 4 4.56 12.64 27.20
C VAL A 4 6.08 12.57 27.18
N THR A 5 6.76 13.73 27.17
CA THR A 5 8.22 13.80 27.24
C THR A 5 8.76 13.14 28.50
N LYS A 6 8.11 13.35 29.66
CA LYS A 6 8.51 12.69 30.91
C LYS A 6 8.17 11.20 30.93
N TYR A 7 7.02 10.77 30.43
CA TYR A 7 6.69 9.34 30.28
C TYR A 7 7.73 8.60 29.44
N ILE A 8 8.20 9.19 28.34
CA ILE A 8 9.24 8.61 27.47
C ILE A 8 10.60 8.58 28.17
N THR A 9 10.99 9.64 28.89
CA THR A 9 12.33 9.78 29.49
C THR A 9 12.48 9.11 30.85
N LYS A 10 11.38 8.92 31.60
CA LYS A 10 11.36 8.49 33.00
C LYS A 10 10.41 7.34 33.31
N GLY A 11 9.53 6.98 32.38
CA GLY A 11 8.55 5.91 32.55
C GLY A 11 7.34 6.30 33.40
N TRP A 12 6.39 5.36 33.52
CA TRP A 12 5.09 5.59 34.13
C TRP A 12 5.14 5.93 35.63
N LYS A 13 6.04 5.32 36.41
CA LYS A 13 6.08 5.48 37.87
C LYS A 13 6.29 6.94 38.28
N GLU A 14 7.30 7.61 37.73
CA GLU A 14 7.58 9.03 38.01
C GLU A 14 6.44 9.95 37.51
N VAL A 15 5.76 9.60 36.41
CA VAL A 15 4.61 10.38 35.90
C VAL A 15 3.41 10.25 36.84
N HIS A 16 3.05 9.03 37.25
CA HIS A 16 1.92 8.82 38.15
C HIS A 16 2.15 9.52 39.50
N GLU A 17 3.34 9.41 40.08
CA GLU A 17 3.69 10.00 41.37
C GLU A 17 3.62 11.54 41.37
N MET A 18 4.21 12.22 40.38
CA MET A 18 4.22 13.69 40.33
C MET A 18 2.86 14.34 40.03
N TYR A 19 1.95 13.62 39.38
CA TYR A 19 0.68 14.15 38.89
C TYR A 19 -0.53 13.67 39.70
N LYS A 20 -0.31 12.82 40.73
CA LYS A 20 -1.34 12.27 41.61
C LYS A 20 -2.16 13.31 42.39
N GLU A 21 -1.52 14.44 42.74
CA GLU A 21 -2.08 15.46 43.65
C GLU A 21 -2.21 16.85 43.01
N LYS A 22 -1.98 16.97 41.70
CA LYS A 22 -2.09 18.25 40.99
C LYS A 22 -3.48 18.43 40.40
N ALA A 23 -4.02 19.63 40.51
CA ALA A 23 -5.16 20.04 39.67
C ALA A 23 -4.72 20.03 38.20
N LEU A 24 -5.37 19.18 37.40
CA LEU A 24 -5.03 18.95 35.98
C LEU A 24 -6.14 19.54 35.09
N SER A 25 -5.80 19.89 33.85
CA SER A 25 -6.84 20.18 32.85
C SER A 25 -7.54 18.89 32.43
N VAL A 26 -8.80 18.97 32.01
CA VAL A 26 -9.61 17.82 31.53
C VAL A 26 -8.90 17.04 30.41
N GLU A 27 -8.17 17.73 29.55
CA GLU A 27 -7.35 17.13 28.48
C GLU A 27 -6.16 16.33 29.03
N THR A 28 -5.57 16.84 30.12
CA THR A 28 -4.43 16.22 30.80
C THR A 28 -4.85 14.98 31.57
N GLU A 29 -6.02 15.00 32.22
CA GLU A 29 -6.61 13.81 32.86
C GLU A 29 -6.91 12.71 31.83
N LYS A 30 -7.48 13.06 30.67
CA LYS A 30 -7.70 12.12 29.56
C LYS A 30 -6.39 11.48 29.09
N LEU A 31 -5.33 12.27 28.94
CA LEU A 31 -4.00 11.77 28.57
C LEU A 31 -3.42 10.85 29.66
N LEU A 32 -3.58 11.21 30.94
CA LEU A 32 -3.07 10.41 32.06
C LEU A 32 -3.80 9.05 32.14
N LYS A 33 -5.13 9.03 32.00
CA LYS A 33 -5.93 7.80 31.93
C LYS A 33 -5.54 6.92 30.74
N TYR A 34 -5.28 7.50 29.57
CA TYR A 34 -4.80 6.75 28.41
C TYR A 34 -3.44 6.08 28.65
N LEU A 35 -2.48 6.81 29.24
CA LEU A 35 -1.17 6.25 29.59
C LEU A 35 -1.28 5.16 30.67
N GLU A 36 -2.18 5.33 31.63
CA GLU A 36 -2.49 4.32 32.64
C GLU A 36 -3.04 3.04 32.00
N ALA A 37 -4.00 3.16 31.07
CA ALA A 37 -4.57 2.03 30.33
C ALA A 37 -3.51 1.26 29.51
N VAL A 38 -2.61 1.99 28.82
CA VAL A 38 -1.49 1.39 28.07
C VAL A 38 -0.50 0.66 28.99
N GLU A 39 -0.35 1.06 30.24
CA GLU A 39 0.47 0.34 31.22
C GLU A 39 -0.27 -0.81 31.91
N LYS A 40 -1.59 -0.65 32.13
CA LYS A 40 -2.46 -1.67 32.73
C LYS A 40 -2.61 -2.88 31.80
N VAL A 41 -2.82 -2.63 30.50
CA VAL A 41 -2.97 -3.71 29.49
C VAL A 41 -1.70 -4.56 29.33
N LYS A 42 -0.52 -4.05 29.69
CA LYS A 42 0.74 -4.81 29.69
C LYS A 42 0.93 -5.70 30.93
N ARG A 43 0.12 -5.52 31.97
CA ARG A 43 0.25 -6.23 33.27
C ARG A 43 -0.85 -7.24 33.48
N THR A 44 -2.06 -6.94 33.04
CA THR A 44 -3.18 -7.88 33.15
C THR A 44 -2.98 -9.10 32.26
N LYS A 45 -3.61 -10.20 32.67
CA LYS A 45 -3.75 -11.45 31.90
C LYS A 45 -5.23 -11.80 31.69
N ASP A 46 -6.14 -11.00 32.24
CA ASP A 46 -7.57 -11.23 32.10
C ASP A 46 -8.05 -10.73 30.73
N GLU A 47 -8.83 -11.56 30.06
CA GLU A 47 -9.33 -11.32 28.71
C GLU A 47 -10.41 -10.24 28.70
N LEU A 48 -11.30 -10.25 29.70
CA LEU A 48 -12.41 -9.29 29.82
C LEU A 48 -11.90 -7.88 30.12
N GLU A 49 -10.90 -7.76 31.00
CA GLU A 49 -10.25 -6.49 31.28
C GLU A 49 -9.52 -5.92 30.06
N VAL A 50 -8.87 -6.76 29.25
CA VAL A 50 -8.23 -6.32 27.99
C VAL A 50 -9.27 -5.82 26.98
N ILE A 51 -10.40 -6.52 26.83
CA ILE A 51 -11.50 -6.10 25.94
C ILE A 51 -12.05 -4.73 26.37
N HIS A 52 -12.35 -4.55 27.67
CA HIS A 52 -12.86 -3.29 28.19
C HIS A 52 -11.88 -2.12 27.97
N LEU A 53 -10.57 -2.33 28.17
CA LEU A 53 -9.54 -1.32 27.91
C LEU A 53 -9.41 -0.98 26.41
N ILE A 54 -9.65 -1.94 25.50
CA ILE A 54 -9.68 -1.69 24.06
C ILE A 54 -10.89 -0.82 23.70
N GLU A 55 -12.07 -1.12 24.25
CA GLU A 55 -13.31 -0.38 23.98
C GLU A 55 -13.28 1.05 24.55
N GLU A 56 -12.85 1.24 25.80
CA GLU A 56 -12.80 2.56 26.45
C GLU A 56 -11.75 3.48 25.82
N HIS A 57 -10.54 2.96 25.56
CA HIS A 57 -9.39 3.78 25.17
C HIS A 57 -8.96 3.62 23.70
N ARG A 58 -9.68 2.82 22.90
CA ARG A 58 -9.38 2.54 21.48
C ARG A 58 -7.95 2.03 21.27
N LEU A 59 -7.51 1.11 22.12
CA LEU A 59 -6.16 0.55 22.06
C LEU A 59 -5.96 -0.30 20.81
N VAL A 60 -4.98 0.07 19.97
CA VAL A 60 -4.57 -0.75 18.81
C VAL A 60 -3.70 -1.94 19.21
N ARG A 61 -3.61 -2.93 18.31
CA ARG A 61 -2.84 -4.18 18.42
C ARG A 61 -1.42 -4.00 18.98
N GLU A 62 -0.73 -2.93 18.61
CA GLU A 62 0.64 -2.60 19.00
C GLU A 62 0.81 -2.34 20.51
N HIS A 63 -0.25 -2.04 21.24
CA HIS A 63 -0.22 -1.88 22.71
C HIS A 63 -0.34 -3.21 23.47
N LEU A 64 -0.79 -4.28 22.82
CA LEU A 64 -1.14 -5.54 23.45
C LEU A 64 0.05 -6.52 23.51
N LEU A 65 0.03 -7.40 24.52
CA LEU A 65 0.97 -8.52 24.58
C LEU A 65 0.63 -9.58 23.53
N THR A 66 1.66 -10.28 23.05
CA THR A 66 1.53 -11.41 22.10
C THR A 66 0.66 -12.56 22.61
N ASN A 67 0.45 -12.66 23.93
CA ASN A 67 -0.48 -13.62 24.53
C ASN A 67 -1.96 -13.20 24.36
N HIS A 68 -2.29 -11.90 24.45
CA HIS A 68 -3.66 -11.41 24.24
C HIS A 68 -4.11 -11.65 22.78
N LEU A 69 -3.18 -11.53 21.83
CA LEU A 69 -3.41 -11.80 20.40
C LEU A 69 -3.68 -13.27 20.05
N LYS A 70 -3.79 -14.17 21.05
CA LYS A 70 -4.26 -15.55 20.90
C LYS A 70 -5.77 -15.72 21.12
N SER A 71 -6.43 -14.81 21.85
CA SER A 71 -7.88 -14.85 22.09
C SER A 71 -8.66 -14.45 20.83
N LYS A 72 -9.82 -15.10 20.59
CA LYS A 72 -10.77 -14.71 19.53
C LYS A 72 -11.49 -13.40 19.87
N GLU A 73 -11.94 -13.24 21.11
CA GLU A 73 -12.76 -12.11 21.54
C GLU A 73 -11.94 -10.80 21.60
N VAL A 74 -10.66 -10.85 21.98
CA VAL A 74 -9.74 -9.69 21.89
C VAL A 74 -9.60 -9.21 20.43
N TRP A 75 -9.54 -10.12 19.45
CA TRP A 75 -9.50 -9.73 18.04
C TRP A 75 -10.83 -9.15 17.54
N LYS A 76 -11.99 -9.61 18.04
CA LYS A 76 -13.29 -8.99 17.74
C LYS A 76 -13.38 -7.56 18.29
N ALA A 77 -12.94 -7.34 19.54
CA ALA A 77 -12.90 -6.00 20.14
C ALA A 77 -12.00 -5.05 19.32
N LEU A 78 -10.80 -5.51 18.93
CA LEU A 78 -9.91 -4.77 18.04
C LEU A 78 -10.54 -4.44 16.68
N LEU A 79 -11.36 -5.34 16.11
CA LEU A 79 -11.95 -5.20 14.78
C LEU A 79 -12.89 -3.99 14.66
N GLN A 80 -13.56 -3.61 15.75
CA GLN A 80 -14.54 -2.51 15.76
C GLN A 80 -13.90 -1.16 15.37
N GLU A 81 -12.77 -0.82 15.96
CA GLU A 81 -12.04 0.45 15.72
C GLU A 81 -10.77 0.27 14.87
N MET A 82 -10.56 -0.91 14.26
CA MET A 82 -9.34 -1.21 13.50
C MET A 82 -9.14 -0.26 12.29
N PRO A 83 -7.96 0.41 12.17
CA PRO A 83 -7.62 1.18 10.97
C PRO A 83 -7.50 0.30 9.73
N LEU A 84 -7.92 0.80 8.54
CA LEU A 84 -7.93 0.02 7.29
C LEU A 84 -6.57 -0.59 6.92
N THR A 85 -5.47 0.13 7.10
CA THR A 85 -4.10 -0.39 6.84
C THR A 85 -3.73 -1.55 7.77
N ALA A 86 -4.22 -1.53 9.02
CA ALA A 86 -4.05 -2.64 9.95
C ALA A 86 -5.00 -3.80 9.60
N LEU A 87 -6.23 -3.51 9.16
CA LEU A 87 -7.20 -4.51 8.72
C LEU A 87 -6.64 -5.35 7.56
N LEU A 88 -6.25 -4.70 6.45
CA LEU A 88 -5.67 -5.34 5.26
C LEU A 88 -4.49 -6.28 5.60
N ARG A 89 -3.64 -5.88 6.56
CA ARG A 89 -2.46 -6.65 6.97
C ARG A 89 -2.77 -7.83 7.90
N ASN A 90 -3.96 -7.88 8.52
CA ASN A 90 -4.32 -8.89 9.51
C ASN A 90 -5.45 -9.85 9.06
N LEU A 91 -6.06 -9.67 7.89
CA LEU A 91 -7.16 -10.53 7.37
C LEU A 91 -6.86 -12.04 7.50
N GLY A 92 -5.70 -12.49 7.01
CA GLY A 92 -5.28 -13.88 7.12
C GLY A 92 -5.09 -14.37 8.56
N LYS A 93 -4.66 -13.49 9.48
CA LYS A 93 -4.51 -13.82 10.90
C LYS A 93 -5.84 -13.91 11.64
N MET A 94 -6.79 -13.03 11.32
CA MET A 94 -8.13 -13.07 11.90
C MET A 94 -8.92 -14.29 11.38
N THR A 95 -8.79 -14.63 10.11
CA THR A 95 -9.37 -15.86 9.54
C THR A 95 -8.72 -17.12 10.12
N ALA A 96 -7.39 -17.15 10.27
CA ALA A 96 -6.69 -18.27 10.93
C ALA A 96 -7.02 -18.43 12.43
N ASN A 97 -7.45 -17.36 13.09
CA ASN A 97 -7.89 -17.36 14.49
C ASN A 97 -9.41 -17.60 14.64
N SER A 98 -10.12 -17.97 13.56
CA SER A 98 -11.57 -18.15 13.57
C SER A 98 -12.36 -16.90 14.00
N VAL A 99 -11.82 -15.71 13.81
CA VAL A 99 -12.53 -14.42 14.06
C VAL A 99 -13.43 -14.09 12.87
N LEU A 100 -12.91 -14.32 11.66
CA LEU A 100 -13.63 -14.18 10.40
C LEU A 100 -14.00 -15.58 9.92
N GLU A 101 -15.19 -16.04 10.29
CA GLU A 101 -15.79 -17.31 9.82
C GLU A 101 -16.91 -16.98 8.82
N PRO A 102 -17.12 -17.80 7.77
CA PRO A 102 -18.14 -17.53 6.75
C PRO A 102 -19.54 -17.39 7.36
N GLY A 103 -20.25 -16.32 7.01
CA GLY A 103 -21.59 -16.02 7.53
C GLY A 103 -21.64 -15.29 8.88
N ASN A 104 -20.50 -15.00 9.52
CA ASN A 104 -20.47 -14.16 10.73
C ASN A 104 -20.62 -12.66 10.40
N SER A 105 -21.20 -11.88 11.33
CA SER A 105 -21.39 -10.43 11.17
C SER A 105 -20.07 -9.66 11.04
N GLU A 106 -18.98 -10.19 11.60
CA GLU A 106 -17.63 -9.66 11.47
C GLU A 106 -17.12 -9.67 10.03
N VAL A 107 -17.51 -10.65 9.20
CA VAL A 107 -17.16 -10.69 7.77
C VAL A 107 -17.88 -9.55 7.03
N SER A 108 -19.18 -9.39 7.25
CA SER A 108 -19.97 -8.31 6.64
C SER A 108 -19.44 -6.93 7.04
N LEU A 109 -19.04 -6.73 8.31
CA LEU A 109 -18.42 -5.49 8.80
C LEU A 109 -17.07 -5.21 8.12
N VAL A 110 -16.26 -6.23 7.86
CA VAL A 110 -15.01 -6.11 7.10
C VAL A 110 -15.29 -5.72 5.65
N CYS A 111 -16.24 -6.40 5.00
CA CYS A 111 -16.63 -6.13 3.63
C CYS A 111 -17.18 -4.70 3.45
N GLU A 112 -18.00 -4.20 4.40
CA GLU A 112 -18.49 -2.82 4.41
C GLU A 112 -17.33 -1.82 4.53
N LYS A 113 -16.42 -2.02 5.49
CA LYS A 113 -15.25 -1.15 5.70
C LYS A 113 -14.33 -1.11 4.47
N LEU A 114 -14.07 -2.25 3.84
CA LEU A 114 -13.27 -2.34 2.61
C LEU A 114 -13.97 -1.68 1.42
N CYS A 115 -15.30 -1.81 1.32
CA CYS A 115 -16.08 -1.23 0.23
C CYS A 115 -16.32 0.30 0.35
N ASN A 116 -15.97 0.93 1.47
CA ASN A 116 -16.31 2.33 1.77
C ASN A 116 -15.26 3.31 1.19
N GLU A 117 -15.59 3.91 0.05
CA GLU A 117 -14.74 4.87 -0.69
C GLU A 117 -14.30 6.07 0.16
N ARG A 118 -15.15 6.56 1.08
CA ARG A 118 -14.80 7.68 1.97
C ARG A 118 -13.73 7.28 2.98
N LEU A 119 -13.80 6.06 3.52
CA LEU A 119 -12.79 5.54 4.44
C LEU A 119 -11.48 5.22 3.70
N LEU A 120 -11.54 4.61 2.52
CA LEU A 120 -10.38 4.36 1.66
C LEU A 120 -9.61 5.67 1.36
N LYS A 121 -10.33 6.72 0.93
CA LYS A 121 -9.72 8.04 0.65
C LYS A 121 -9.17 8.71 1.92
N LYS A 122 -9.91 8.69 3.03
CA LYS A 122 -9.46 9.27 4.32
C LYS A 122 -8.20 8.59 4.87
N ALA A 123 -8.11 7.27 4.73
CA ALA A 123 -6.96 6.48 5.18
C ALA A 123 -5.82 6.41 4.14
N ARG A 124 -5.96 7.09 2.99
CA ARG A 124 -4.99 7.11 1.87
C ARG A 124 -4.58 5.69 1.43
N ILE A 125 -5.56 4.80 1.27
CA ILE A 125 -5.31 3.42 0.84
C ILE A 125 -5.00 3.40 -0.66
N HIS A 126 -3.71 3.31 -0.99
CA HIS A 126 -3.23 3.09 -2.35
C HIS A 126 -3.69 1.72 -2.92
N PRO A 127 -4.02 1.59 -4.22
CA PRO A 127 -4.41 0.32 -4.85
C PRO A 127 -3.44 -0.85 -4.59
N PHE A 128 -2.13 -0.59 -4.55
CA PHE A 128 -1.13 -1.61 -4.21
C PHE A 128 -1.34 -2.25 -2.83
N HIS A 129 -1.78 -1.50 -1.82
CA HIS A 129 -2.03 -2.08 -0.50
C HIS A 129 -3.18 -3.10 -0.56
N VAL A 130 -4.18 -2.85 -1.41
CA VAL A 130 -5.29 -3.77 -1.63
C VAL A 130 -4.85 -4.97 -2.46
N LEU A 131 -4.07 -4.76 -3.53
CA LEU A 131 -3.53 -5.86 -4.37
C LEU A 131 -2.63 -6.82 -3.59
N ILE A 132 -1.71 -6.29 -2.77
CA ILE A 132 -0.84 -7.09 -1.90
C ILE A 132 -1.69 -7.86 -0.89
N ALA A 133 -2.71 -7.23 -0.30
CA ALA A 133 -3.61 -7.88 0.65
C ALA A 133 -4.46 -8.98 -0.01
N LEU A 134 -4.99 -8.74 -1.22
CA LEU A 134 -5.78 -9.67 -2.02
C LEU A 134 -4.98 -10.95 -2.32
N GLU A 135 -3.84 -10.83 -2.98
CA GLU A 135 -3.04 -12.00 -3.34
C GLU A 135 -2.44 -12.68 -2.11
N THR A 136 -2.02 -11.93 -1.09
CA THR A 136 -1.57 -12.54 0.18
C THR A 136 -2.69 -13.34 0.84
N TYR A 137 -3.91 -12.79 0.91
CA TYR A 137 -5.06 -13.46 1.52
C TYR A 137 -5.47 -14.71 0.75
N LYS A 138 -5.52 -14.61 -0.59
CA LYS A 138 -5.83 -15.69 -1.53
C LYS A 138 -4.87 -16.88 -1.46
N THR A 139 -3.60 -16.68 -1.09
CA THR A 139 -2.66 -17.82 -0.91
C THR A 139 -3.03 -18.77 0.23
N GLY A 140 -3.87 -18.36 1.18
CA GLY A 140 -4.26 -19.17 2.34
C GLY A 140 -3.13 -19.43 3.35
N HIS A 141 -1.96 -18.81 3.22
CA HIS A 141 -0.85 -19.03 4.16
C HIS A 141 0.09 -17.83 4.29
N GLY A 142 0.75 -17.72 5.44
CA GLY A 142 1.70 -16.64 5.70
C GLY A 142 3.01 -16.82 4.95
N LEU A 143 3.50 -15.75 4.30
CA LEU A 143 4.85 -15.63 3.71
C LEU A 143 5.98 -16.04 4.68
N ARG A 144 5.77 -15.86 5.99
CA ARG A 144 6.70 -16.25 7.05
C ARG A 144 5.93 -16.97 8.17
N GLY A 145 6.41 -18.15 8.57
CA GLY A 145 5.85 -18.94 9.67
C GLY A 145 4.96 -20.10 9.23
N LYS A 146 4.18 -20.63 10.16
CA LYS A 146 3.31 -21.83 9.97
C LYS A 146 1.81 -21.50 9.87
N LEU A 147 1.46 -20.22 9.76
CA LEU A 147 0.07 -19.77 9.76
C LEU A 147 -0.61 -20.13 8.44
N LYS A 148 -1.75 -20.82 8.51
CA LYS A 148 -2.62 -21.16 7.39
C LYS A 148 -4.04 -20.73 7.71
N TRP A 149 -4.80 -20.36 6.68
CA TRP A 149 -6.22 -20.05 6.74
C TRP A 149 -6.89 -20.52 5.45
N ARG A 150 -8.22 -20.67 5.49
CA ARG A 150 -9.03 -20.81 4.28
C ARG A 150 -9.48 -19.41 3.86
N PRO A 151 -9.19 -18.93 2.64
CA PRO A 151 -9.71 -17.65 2.18
C PRO A 151 -11.25 -17.66 2.17
N ASP A 152 -11.84 -16.54 2.58
CA ASP A 152 -13.27 -16.29 2.48
C ASP A 152 -13.62 -15.57 1.16
N GLU A 153 -14.66 -16.03 0.47
CA GLU A 153 -15.05 -15.53 -0.86
C GLU A 153 -15.66 -14.12 -0.81
N GLU A 154 -16.39 -13.76 0.25
CA GLU A 154 -16.95 -12.41 0.41
C GLU A 154 -15.82 -11.39 0.61
N ILE A 155 -14.81 -11.74 1.41
CA ILE A 155 -13.63 -10.91 1.63
C ILE A 155 -12.81 -10.76 0.34
N LEU A 156 -12.65 -11.83 -0.45
CA LEU A 156 -11.97 -11.75 -1.75
C LEU A 156 -12.71 -10.81 -2.73
N GLN A 157 -14.04 -10.92 -2.82
CA GLN A 157 -14.86 -10.02 -3.65
C GLN A 157 -14.82 -8.57 -3.14
N ALA A 158 -14.83 -8.36 -1.82
CA ALA A 158 -14.72 -7.03 -1.23
C ALA A 158 -13.35 -6.38 -1.48
N LEU A 159 -12.26 -7.17 -1.48
CA LEU A 159 -10.91 -6.70 -1.82
C LEU A 159 -10.78 -6.34 -3.30
N ASP A 160 -11.33 -7.16 -4.21
CA ASP A 160 -11.38 -6.84 -5.65
C ASP A 160 -12.18 -5.55 -5.92
N ALA A 161 -13.39 -5.43 -5.34
CA ALA A 161 -14.19 -4.22 -5.43
C ALA A 161 -13.50 -2.99 -4.79
N ALA A 162 -12.74 -3.17 -3.70
CA ALA A 162 -11.96 -2.13 -3.07
C ALA A 162 -10.79 -1.66 -3.97
N PHE A 163 -10.12 -2.58 -4.67
CA PHE A 163 -9.04 -2.27 -5.61
C PHE A 163 -9.54 -1.29 -6.69
N TYR A 164 -10.64 -1.60 -7.36
CA TYR A 164 -11.25 -0.67 -8.34
C TYR A 164 -11.67 0.68 -7.73
N LYS A 165 -12.19 0.70 -6.50
CA LYS A 165 -12.55 1.94 -5.80
C LYS A 165 -11.33 2.78 -5.42
N THR A 166 -10.20 2.19 -5.08
CA THR A 166 -9.00 2.94 -4.72
C THR A 166 -8.43 3.75 -5.88
N PHE A 167 -8.58 3.33 -7.15
CA PHE A 167 -8.15 4.13 -8.29
C PHE A 167 -8.89 5.46 -8.42
N LYS A 168 -10.19 5.53 -8.04
CA LYS A 168 -10.97 6.79 -8.02
C LYS A 168 -10.45 7.82 -7.00
N THR A 169 -9.56 7.40 -6.09
CA THR A 169 -8.95 8.33 -5.12
C THR A 169 -7.76 9.10 -5.71
N VAL A 170 -7.22 8.67 -6.86
CA VAL A 170 -6.11 9.28 -7.57
C VAL A 170 -6.62 10.30 -8.60
N GLU A 171 -6.02 11.47 -8.67
CA GLU A 171 -6.40 12.50 -9.65
C GLU A 171 -5.74 12.22 -11.02
N PRO A 172 -6.51 12.10 -12.11
CA PRO A 172 -5.94 11.83 -13.43
C PRO A 172 -5.18 13.03 -13.98
N ALA A 173 -4.06 12.78 -14.66
CA ALA A 173 -3.23 13.85 -15.25
C ALA A 173 -3.78 14.42 -16.57
N GLY A 174 -4.82 13.82 -17.17
CA GLY A 174 -5.49 14.34 -18.38
C GLY A 174 -4.64 14.34 -19.66
N LYS A 175 -3.54 13.59 -19.70
CA LYS A 175 -2.64 13.45 -20.85
C LYS A 175 -2.86 12.12 -21.58
N ARG A 176 -2.36 12.01 -22.83
CA ARG A 176 -2.34 10.77 -23.60
C ARG A 176 -1.16 9.92 -23.13
N PHE A 177 -1.45 8.91 -22.32
CA PHE A 177 -0.46 7.92 -21.89
C PHE A 177 -0.40 6.77 -22.89
N LEU A 178 0.82 6.31 -23.18
CA LEU A 178 1.07 5.03 -23.80
C LEU A 178 1.94 4.23 -22.83
N LEU A 179 1.35 3.24 -22.17
CA LEU A 179 2.10 2.36 -21.29
C LEU A 179 2.70 1.20 -22.06
N ALA A 180 3.69 0.57 -21.44
CA ALA A 180 4.33 -0.62 -21.92
C ALA A 180 4.62 -1.55 -20.74
N ILE A 181 4.03 -2.75 -20.74
CA ILE A 181 4.36 -3.84 -19.79
C ILE A 181 5.37 -4.81 -20.39
N ASP A 182 6.50 -4.99 -19.71
CA ASP A 182 7.42 -6.10 -19.95
C ASP A 182 6.80 -7.42 -19.47
N VAL A 183 6.73 -8.38 -20.39
CA VAL A 183 6.18 -9.73 -20.17
C VAL A 183 7.22 -10.82 -20.44
N SER A 184 8.50 -10.45 -20.46
CA SER A 184 9.63 -11.37 -20.57
C SER A 184 9.70 -12.36 -19.39
N ALA A 185 10.51 -13.40 -19.53
CA ALA A 185 10.62 -14.45 -18.52
C ALA A 185 11.19 -13.95 -17.18
N SER A 186 12.03 -12.91 -17.20
CA SER A 186 12.61 -12.28 -16.00
C SER A 186 11.53 -11.59 -15.14
N MET A 187 10.47 -11.04 -15.77
CA MET A 187 9.33 -10.42 -15.08
C MET A 187 8.46 -11.39 -14.25
N ASN A 188 8.75 -12.70 -14.26
CA ASN A 188 8.20 -13.66 -13.28
C ASN A 188 8.87 -13.59 -11.89
N GLN A 189 9.90 -12.77 -11.70
CA GLN A 189 10.52 -12.59 -10.40
C GLN A 189 9.60 -11.91 -9.38
N ARG A 190 9.76 -12.27 -8.10
CA ARG A 190 8.94 -11.73 -7.00
C ARG A 190 9.46 -10.38 -6.53
N VAL A 191 8.58 -9.39 -6.45
CA VAL A 191 8.97 -8.02 -6.05
C VAL A 191 8.94 -7.86 -4.53
N LEU A 192 10.01 -7.28 -3.98
CA LEU A 192 10.15 -6.84 -2.58
C LEU A 192 9.76 -7.87 -1.50
N GLY A 193 10.00 -9.16 -1.78
CA GLY A 193 9.68 -10.25 -0.85
C GLY A 193 8.18 -10.50 -0.64
N SER A 194 7.34 -9.95 -1.52
CA SER A 194 5.90 -10.20 -1.56
C SER A 194 5.56 -11.52 -2.28
N VAL A 195 4.27 -11.85 -2.37
CA VAL A 195 3.76 -12.93 -3.22
C VAL A 195 3.61 -12.53 -4.69
N LEU A 196 3.77 -11.24 -5.03
CA LEU A 196 3.50 -10.71 -6.37
C LEU A 196 4.72 -10.83 -7.28
N ASN A 197 4.47 -11.27 -8.52
CA ASN A 197 5.46 -11.22 -9.60
C ASN A 197 5.49 -9.81 -10.22
N ALA A 198 6.63 -9.40 -10.78
CA ALA A 198 6.79 -8.08 -11.42
C ALA A 198 5.76 -7.85 -12.55
N SER A 199 5.47 -8.88 -13.35
CA SER A 199 4.42 -8.88 -14.38
C SER A 199 3.01 -8.59 -13.82
N THR A 200 2.64 -9.19 -12.70
CA THR A 200 1.34 -8.95 -12.03
C THR A 200 1.21 -7.52 -11.55
N VAL A 201 2.30 -6.95 -11.00
CA VAL A 201 2.31 -5.56 -10.53
C VAL A 201 2.26 -4.59 -11.71
N ALA A 202 3.07 -4.81 -12.74
CA ALA A 202 3.08 -3.99 -13.94
C ALA A 202 1.71 -3.99 -14.65
N ALA A 203 1.05 -5.15 -14.74
CA ALA A 203 -0.32 -5.25 -15.22
C ALA A 203 -1.30 -4.43 -14.37
N ALA A 204 -1.22 -4.52 -13.04
CA ALA A 204 -2.05 -3.72 -12.14
C ALA A 204 -1.80 -2.20 -12.23
N MET A 205 -0.56 -1.77 -12.46
CA MET A 205 -0.23 -0.37 -12.78
C MET A 205 -0.81 0.06 -14.12
N CYS A 206 -0.89 -0.88 -15.07
CA CYS A 206 -1.47 -0.62 -16.39
C CYS A 206 -2.99 -0.64 -16.44
N MET A 207 -3.68 -1.09 -15.39
CA MET A 207 -5.12 -0.87 -15.26
C MET A 207 -5.47 0.63 -15.05
N ILE A 208 -4.47 1.50 -14.93
CA ILE A 208 -4.63 2.95 -14.76
C ILE A 208 -4.77 3.64 -16.13
N PRO A 209 -3.84 3.51 -17.11
CA PRO A 209 -4.28 3.44 -18.54
C PRO A 209 -3.45 2.57 -19.55
N ALA A 210 -3.81 1.30 -19.85
CA ALA A 210 -3.00 0.21 -20.46
C ALA A 210 -2.15 0.36 -21.76
N GLY A 211 -1.11 -0.52 -21.92
CA GLY A 211 -0.30 -0.82 -23.13
C GLY A 211 0.92 -1.79 -22.88
N GLY A 212 1.68 -2.23 -23.91
CA GLY A 212 2.73 -3.31 -23.83
C GLY A 212 4.18 -2.98 -24.31
N THR A 213 5.22 -3.66 -23.77
CA THR A 213 6.70 -3.51 -24.03
C THR A 213 7.19 -4.52 -25.10
N ASP A 214 8.39 -4.55 -25.72
CA ASP A 214 9.72 -3.89 -25.64
C ASP A 214 9.81 -2.41 -25.22
N CYS A 215 10.99 -1.91 -24.82
CA CYS A 215 11.19 -0.55 -24.33
C CYS A 215 11.33 0.51 -25.45
N SER A 216 11.62 0.09 -26.68
CA SER A 216 11.73 0.97 -27.86
C SER A 216 10.50 0.88 -28.78
N LEU A 217 9.85 -0.29 -28.84
CA LEU A 217 8.61 -0.50 -29.60
C LEU A 217 7.50 0.48 -29.25
N PRO A 218 7.25 0.93 -28.01
CA PRO A 218 6.28 1.97 -27.69
C PRO A 218 6.44 3.22 -28.56
N MET A 219 7.63 3.79 -28.61
CA MET A 219 7.93 4.97 -29.43
C MET A 219 7.96 4.65 -30.93
N ILE A 220 8.54 3.50 -31.32
CA ILE A 220 8.64 3.10 -32.74
C ILE A 220 7.26 2.75 -33.32
N TRP A 221 6.45 1.98 -32.62
CA TRP A 221 5.07 1.63 -32.94
C TRP A 221 4.20 2.88 -32.97
N ALA A 222 4.29 3.76 -31.97
CA ALA A 222 3.50 4.98 -31.95
C ALA A 222 3.85 5.90 -33.12
N ARG A 223 5.13 6.01 -33.47
CA ARG A 223 5.59 6.71 -34.69
C ARG A 223 5.05 6.04 -35.95
N ASN A 224 5.20 4.72 -36.08
CA ASN A 224 4.84 3.98 -37.29
C ASN A 224 3.32 3.87 -37.50
N THR A 225 2.52 3.90 -36.43
CA THR A 225 1.04 3.94 -36.47
C THR A 225 0.47 5.35 -36.43
N ASN A 226 1.32 6.37 -36.33
CA ASN A 226 0.93 7.77 -36.13
C ASN A 226 0.07 7.99 -34.86
N THR A 227 0.26 7.17 -33.83
CA THR A 227 -0.41 7.28 -32.53
C THR A 227 0.22 8.39 -31.70
N ALA A 228 -0.58 9.37 -31.30
CA ALA A 228 -0.13 10.52 -30.54
C ALA A 228 -0.17 10.27 -29.02
N ALA A 229 0.99 10.32 -28.37
CA ALA A 229 1.19 10.11 -26.95
C ALA A 229 2.03 11.24 -26.34
N ASP A 230 1.60 11.75 -25.18
CA ASP A 230 2.30 12.81 -24.44
C ASP A 230 3.30 12.23 -23.43
N VAL A 231 3.01 11.04 -22.90
CA VAL A 231 3.85 10.32 -21.93
C VAL A 231 3.91 8.84 -22.27
N PHE A 232 5.11 8.33 -22.45
CA PHE A 232 5.43 6.91 -22.48
C PHE A 232 5.76 6.44 -21.08
N ILE A 233 5.20 5.33 -20.61
CA ILE A 233 5.61 4.70 -19.35
C ILE A 233 5.98 3.24 -19.61
N VAL A 234 7.21 2.85 -19.29
CA VAL A 234 7.72 1.50 -19.55
C VAL A 234 7.97 0.79 -18.23
N PHE A 235 7.18 -0.25 -17.93
CA PHE A 235 7.37 -1.14 -16.80
C PHE A 235 8.27 -2.29 -17.20
N THR A 236 9.46 -2.40 -16.59
CA THR A 236 10.47 -3.44 -16.86
C THR A 236 11.26 -3.73 -15.59
N ASP A 237 11.95 -4.86 -15.53
CA ASP A 237 12.81 -5.25 -14.41
C ASP A 237 14.27 -4.82 -14.59
N ASN A 238 14.48 -3.73 -15.34
CA ASN A 238 15.77 -3.09 -15.59
C ASN A 238 16.83 -4.02 -16.23
N GLU A 239 16.46 -5.20 -16.72
CA GLU A 239 17.29 -6.03 -17.60
C GLU A 239 17.15 -5.56 -19.05
N THR A 240 17.76 -4.40 -19.37
CA THR A 240 17.69 -3.86 -20.73
C THR A 240 18.43 -4.72 -21.74
N PHE A 241 17.67 -5.49 -22.52
CA PHE A 241 18.06 -5.75 -23.90
C PHE A 241 17.81 -4.49 -24.72
N ALA A 242 18.84 -3.64 -24.86
CA ALA A 242 18.83 -2.68 -25.95
C ALA A 242 18.80 -3.47 -27.26
N GLY A 243 17.69 -3.36 -28.01
CA GLY A 243 17.61 -3.87 -29.38
C GLY A 243 18.52 -3.07 -30.31
N HIS A 244 18.09 -2.87 -31.56
CA HIS A 244 18.91 -2.12 -32.52
C HIS A 244 18.97 -0.59 -32.25
N VAL A 245 18.12 -0.05 -31.36
CA VAL A 245 18.03 1.39 -31.05
C VAL A 245 17.83 1.62 -29.55
N HIS A 246 18.57 2.56 -28.97
CA HIS A 246 18.43 2.93 -27.56
C HIS A 246 17.12 3.71 -27.31
N PRO A 247 16.37 3.46 -26.21
CA PRO A 247 15.10 4.15 -25.92
C PRO A 247 15.18 5.68 -25.97
N ALA A 248 16.28 6.26 -25.47
CA ALA A 248 16.53 7.71 -25.55
C ALA A 248 16.57 8.25 -27.00
N VAL A 249 17.12 7.48 -27.94
CA VAL A 249 17.16 7.83 -29.37
C VAL A 249 15.77 7.69 -29.98
N ALA A 250 15.06 6.60 -29.69
CA ALA A 250 13.70 6.38 -30.18
C ALA A 250 12.71 7.46 -29.71
N LEU A 251 12.85 7.98 -28.47
CA LEU A 251 12.05 9.11 -27.99
C LEU A 251 12.38 10.41 -28.74
N ARG A 252 13.66 10.70 -29.00
CA ARG A 252 14.09 11.88 -29.79
C ARG A 252 13.56 11.83 -31.22
N GLU A 253 13.58 10.66 -31.86
CA GLU A 253 12.97 10.44 -33.17
C GLU A 253 11.44 10.61 -33.14
N TYR A 254 10.77 10.11 -32.10
CA TYR A 254 9.32 10.31 -31.91
C TYR A 254 8.97 11.80 -31.80
N ARG A 255 9.64 12.53 -30.90
CA ARG A 255 9.45 13.99 -30.71
C ARG A 255 9.61 14.75 -32.03
N LYS A 256 10.67 14.45 -32.79
CA LYS A 256 10.97 15.09 -34.07
C LYS A 256 9.94 14.80 -35.16
N ASN A 257 9.45 13.56 -35.24
CA ASN A 257 8.57 13.15 -36.34
C ASN A 257 7.08 13.46 -36.07
N MET A 258 6.67 13.51 -34.81
CA MET A 258 5.28 13.74 -34.41
C MET A 258 4.99 15.19 -33.99
N ASP A 259 6.01 16.01 -33.79
CA ASP A 259 5.94 17.37 -33.23
C ASP A 259 5.22 17.43 -31.86
N ILE A 260 5.48 16.42 -31.02
CA ILE A 260 4.94 16.31 -29.66
C ILE A 260 6.11 16.31 -28.67
N PRO A 261 6.10 17.15 -27.61
CA PRO A 261 7.11 17.16 -26.56
C PRO A 261 6.92 15.97 -25.59
N ALA A 262 6.98 14.76 -26.12
CA ALA A 262 6.68 13.53 -25.39
C ALA A 262 7.71 13.23 -24.30
N LYS A 263 7.22 12.77 -23.14
CA LYS A 263 8.03 12.36 -22.00
C LYS A 263 8.16 10.84 -21.93
N LEU A 264 9.22 10.34 -21.31
CA LEU A 264 9.43 8.92 -21.04
C LEU A 264 9.60 8.73 -19.52
N ILE A 265 8.83 7.81 -18.95
CA ILE A 265 8.98 7.33 -17.58
C ILE A 265 9.37 5.87 -17.64
N VAL A 266 10.48 5.52 -17.02
CA VAL A 266 10.97 4.15 -16.91
C VAL A 266 10.71 3.69 -15.49
N CYS A 267 9.95 2.62 -15.38
CA CYS A 267 9.36 2.15 -14.14
C CYS A 267 10.02 0.81 -13.78
N GLY A 268 11.16 0.91 -13.10
CA GLY A 268 11.97 -0.22 -12.68
C GLY A 268 11.27 -1.04 -11.60
N MET A 269 10.97 -2.30 -11.91
CA MET A 269 10.33 -3.24 -10.99
C MET A 269 11.33 -3.90 -10.02
N THR A 270 12.63 -3.68 -10.23
CA THR A 270 13.76 -4.27 -9.48
C THR A 270 14.88 -3.25 -9.27
N SER A 271 15.68 -3.46 -8.23
CA SER A 271 16.83 -2.62 -7.89
C SER A 271 18.13 -3.15 -8.52
N ASN A 272 18.19 -3.24 -9.85
CA ASN A 272 19.34 -3.79 -10.58
C ASN A 272 20.42 -2.73 -10.92
N GLY A 273 20.18 -1.44 -10.59
CA GLY A 273 21.15 -0.36 -10.77
C GLY A 273 21.34 0.16 -12.20
N PHE A 274 20.62 -0.42 -13.17
CA PHE A 274 20.58 0.07 -14.55
C PHE A 274 19.59 1.24 -14.69
N THR A 275 19.99 2.21 -15.50
CA THR A 275 19.26 3.44 -15.84
C THR A 275 19.00 3.43 -17.34
N ILE A 276 17.76 3.72 -17.76
CA ILE A 276 17.36 3.74 -19.17
C ILE A 276 17.05 5.17 -19.63
N ALA A 277 16.55 6.00 -18.71
CA ALA A 277 16.43 7.44 -18.90
C ALA A 277 17.80 8.08 -19.13
N ASP A 278 17.90 8.99 -20.10
CA ASP A 278 19.09 9.79 -20.32
C ASP A 278 19.16 10.89 -19.24
N PRO A 279 20.18 10.94 -18.36
CA PRO A 279 20.23 11.90 -17.26
C PRO A 279 20.26 13.38 -17.70
N ASP A 280 20.66 13.65 -18.94
CA ASP A 280 20.71 15.00 -19.50
C ASP A 280 19.37 15.41 -20.17
N ASP A 281 18.43 14.49 -20.36
CA ASP A 281 17.11 14.74 -20.97
C ASP A 281 16.03 14.94 -19.91
N ARG A 282 15.68 16.20 -19.62
CA ARG A 282 14.60 16.56 -18.67
C ARG A 282 13.23 15.96 -18.97
N GLY A 283 13.01 15.43 -20.17
CA GLY A 283 11.80 14.71 -20.53
C GLY A 283 11.92 13.20 -20.36
N MET A 284 12.92 12.70 -19.64
CA MET A 284 13.06 11.30 -19.22
C MET A 284 13.17 11.20 -17.69
N LEU A 285 12.59 10.15 -17.10
CA LEU A 285 12.62 9.88 -15.67
C LEU A 285 12.74 8.38 -15.40
N ASP A 286 13.77 7.95 -14.67
CA ASP A 286 13.79 6.62 -14.05
C ASP A 286 13.12 6.69 -12.65
N MET A 287 12.31 5.68 -12.32
CA MET A 287 11.69 5.55 -11.01
C MET A 287 11.43 4.08 -10.63
N CYS A 288 11.30 3.80 -9.33
CA CYS A 288 10.88 2.48 -8.86
C CYS A 288 9.36 2.31 -9.03
N GLY A 289 8.92 1.27 -9.75
CA GLY A 289 7.48 1.04 -9.99
C GLY A 289 6.72 0.53 -8.76
N PHE A 290 7.40 -0.17 -7.86
CA PHE A 290 6.82 -0.65 -6.60
C PHE A 290 7.00 0.37 -5.47
N ASP A 291 6.46 1.58 -5.67
CA ASP A 291 6.31 2.58 -4.60
C ASP A 291 4.86 3.07 -4.50
N THR A 292 4.44 3.39 -3.28
CA THR A 292 3.14 3.97 -2.95
C THR A 292 3.01 5.45 -3.32
N GLY A 293 4.13 6.16 -3.50
CA GLY A 293 4.18 7.51 -4.07
C GLY A 293 4.34 7.54 -5.59
N ALA A 294 4.48 6.39 -6.26
CA ALA A 294 4.79 6.30 -7.69
C ALA A 294 3.80 7.10 -8.56
N LEU A 295 2.50 7.03 -8.28
CA LEU A 295 1.48 7.75 -9.06
C LEU A 295 1.57 9.28 -8.90
N ASP A 296 1.93 9.76 -7.71
CA ASP A 296 2.12 11.20 -7.46
C ASP A 296 3.37 11.72 -8.18
N VAL A 297 4.44 10.92 -8.26
CA VAL A 297 5.65 11.24 -9.05
C VAL A 297 5.32 11.26 -10.54
N ILE A 298 4.67 10.21 -11.08
CA ILE A 298 4.23 10.14 -12.48
C ILE A 298 3.38 11.36 -12.85
N ARG A 299 2.41 11.73 -12.00
CA ARG A 299 1.58 12.91 -12.20
C ARG A 299 2.40 14.20 -12.18
N SER A 300 3.29 14.37 -11.21
CA SER A 300 4.08 15.59 -11.05
C SER A 300 5.03 15.81 -12.23
N PHE A 301 5.71 14.76 -12.68
CA PHE A 301 6.55 14.79 -13.87
C PHE A 301 5.75 15.05 -15.15
N THR A 302 4.58 14.41 -15.28
CA THR A 302 3.66 14.63 -16.41
C THR A 302 3.22 16.09 -16.54
N LEU A 303 2.99 16.75 -15.40
CA LEU A 303 2.46 18.13 -15.30
C LEU A 303 3.54 19.21 -15.11
N ASP A 304 4.83 18.88 -15.25
CA ASP A 304 5.96 19.84 -15.11
C ASP A 304 6.02 20.51 -13.72
N MET A 305 5.66 19.75 -12.66
CA MET A 305 5.66 20.21 -11.27
C MET A 305 6.96 19.84 -10.51
N ILE A 306 7.85 19.07 -11.12
CA ILE A 306 9.18 18.65 -10.63
C ILE A 306 10.21 18.72 -11.75
#